data_AF-A0A6G3U267-F1
#
_entry.id   AF-A0A6G3U267-F1
#
_cell.length_a   1.000
_cell.length_b   1.000
_cell.length_c   1.000
_cell.angle_alpha   90.00
_cell.angle_beta   90.00
_cell.angle_gamma   90.00
#
_symmetry.space_group_name_H-M   'P 1'
#
loop_
_entity.id
_entity.type
_entity.pdbx_description
1 polymer ?
#
loop_
_entity_poly.entity_id
_entity_poly.type
_entity_poly.pdbx_seq_one_letter_code
_entity_poly.pdbx_strand_id
1 'polypeptide(L)'
;MDEAALRALTPGVLAALVRRGADFAAAEDAVQDALVEAVRVWPADPPREPKGWLVTVAWRKFLDAARADTARRRREDLVEEEPAPGPVPAADDTLQLYFLCAHPSLTPSSAVALTLRAVGGLTTRQIARAYLVPEATMAQRISRAKRTVSGVRFDRPGDVATVLRVLYLVFNEGYSGDVDLAAEAIRLTRQLAAQVDHPEVAGLLALMLLHHARRAARTAPDGALVPLAEQDRGRWDTRMIAEGVAILQAALARDRLGEFQAQAAV
;
A
#
# COMPACT_ATOMS: atom_id res chain seq x y z
N MET A 1 26.21 11.23 -34.17
CA MET A 1 25.17 11.59 -33.19
C MET A 1 25.06 13.11 -33.20
N ASP A 2 23.88 13.67 -33.37
CA ASP A 2 23.70 15.13 -33.42
C ASP A 2 23.59 15.70 -32.00
N GLU A 3 24.68 16.31 -31.54
CA GLU A 3 24.79 16.92 -30.21
C GLU A 3 23.80 18.09 -30.05
N ALA A 4 23.42 18.77 -31.14
CA ALA A 4 22.44 19.85 -31.11
C ALA A 4 21.02 19.32 -30.86
N ALA A 5 20.66 18.19 -31.47
CA ALA A 5 19.38 17.52 -31.24
C ALA A 5 19.24 17.01 -29.79
N LEU A 6 20.33 16.52 -29.20
CA LEU A 6 20.34 16.05 -27.81
C LEU A 6 20.15 17.21 -26.81
N ARG A 7 20.86 18.33 -27.02
CA ARG A 7 20.73 19.55 -26.19
C ARG A 7 19.32 20.15 -26.24
N ALA A 8 18.61 20.02 -27.36
CA ALA A 8 17.23 20.50 -27.50
C ALA A 8 16.22 19.72 -26.61
N LEU A 9 16.55 18.49 -26.20
CA LEU A 9 15.68 17.67 -25.35
C LEU A 9 15.82 17.99 -23.85
N THR A 10 16.97 18.53 -23.44
CA THR A 10 17.35 18.77 -22.03
C THR A 10 16.31 19.55 -21.23
N PRO A 11 15.78 20.71 -21.68
CA PRO A 11 14.81 21.47 -20.89
C PRO A 11 13.49 20.69 -20.66
N GLY A 12 13.10 19.87 -21.64
CA GLY A 12 11.88 19.06 -21.56
C GLY A 12 11.99 17.88 -20.59
N VAL A 13 13.20 17.32 -20.46
CA VAL A 13 13.51 16.23 -19.51
C VAL A 13 13.60 16.81 -18.09
N LEU A 14 14.32 17.91 -17.92
CA LEU A 14 14.47 18.61 -16.64
C LEU A 14 13.11 19.01 -16.05
N ALA A 15 12.24 19.64 -16.85
CA ALA A 15 10.90 20.01 -16.42
C ALA A 15 10.03 18.80 -16.04
N ALA A 16 10.26 17.62 -16.64
CA ALA A 16 9.54 16.40 -16.28
C ALA A 16 9.99 15.85 -14.92
N LEU A 17 11.29 15.93 -14.58
CA LEU A 17 11.81 15.52 -13.28
C LEU A 17 11.33 16.45 -12.16
N VAL A 18 11.36 17.77 -12.39
CA VAL A 18 10.89 18.76 -11.40
C VAL A 18 9.39 18.61 -11.14
N ARG A 19 8.56 18.40 -12.17
CA ARG A 19 7.12 18.10 -11.98
C ARG A 19 6.85 16.80 -11.22
N ARG A 20 7.80 15.86 -11.22
CA ARG A 20 7.73 14.62 -10.46
C ARG A 20 8.28 14.76 -9.03
N GLY A 21 8.67 15.97 -8.63
CA GLY A 21 9.04 16.31 -7.26
C GLY A 21 10.54 16.29 -6.96
N ALA A 22 11.40 16.20 -7.99
CA ALA A 22 12.84 16.43 -7.79
C ALA A 22 13.11 17.94 -7.62
N ASP A 23 14.02 18.31 -6.71
CA ASP A 23 14.53 19.68 -6.68
C ASP A 23 15.33 19.97 -7.96
N PHE A 24 15.42 21.24 -8.33
CA PHE A 24 15.97 21.64 -9.62
C PHE A 24 17.43 21.22 -9.79
N ALA A 25 18.26 21.35 -8.75
CA ALA A 25 19.68 21.03 -8.82
C ALA A 25 19.91 19.52 -8.99
N ALA A 26 19.22 18.70 -8.19
CA ALA A 26 19.32 17.25 -8.32
C ALA A 26 18.70 16.72 -9.63
N ALA A 27 17.67 17.40 -10.15
CA ALA A 27 17.12 17.09 -11.46
C ALA A 27 18.13 17.42 -12.58
N GLU A 28 18.83 18.55 -12.48
CA GLU A 28 19.86 18.97 -13.44
C GLU A 28 21.01 17.96 -13.50
N ASP A 29 21.58 17.60 -12.36
CA ASP A 29 22.67 16.62 -12.26
C ASP A 29 22.26 15.27 -12.87
N ALA A 30 21.05 14.79 -12.55
CA ALA A 30 20.54 13.53 -13.06
C ALA A 30 20.29 13.56 -14.58
N VAL A 31 19.91 14.72 -15.15
CA VAL A 31 19.81 14.89 -16.60
C VAL A 31 21.20 14.86 -17.25
N GLN A 32 22.21 15.50 -16.66
CA GLN A 32 23.59 15.45 -17.18
C GLN A 32 24.14 14.02 -17.23
N ASP A 33 23.93 13.24 -16.18
CA ASP A 33 24.35 11.83 -16.14
C ASP A 33 23.62 10.98 -17.21
N ALA A 34 22.34 11.26 -17.46
CA ALA A 34 21.57 10.56 -18.49
C ALA A 34 22.05 10.93 -19.90
N LEU A 35 22.50 12.17 -20.11
CA LEU A 35 23.08 12.62 -21.37
C LEU A 35 24.44 11.95 -21.64
N VAL A 36 25.27 11.79 -20.60
CA VAL A 36 26.54 11.04 -20.70
C VAL A 36 26.27 9.58 -21.09
N GLU A 37 25.27 8.94 -20.50
CA GLU A 37 24.90 7.56 -20.84
C GLU A 37 24.33 7.45 -22.27
N ALA A 38 23.53 8.42 -22.70
CA ALA A 38 23.03 8.48 -24.08
C ALA A 38 24.18 8.54 -25.08
N VAL A 39 25.21 9.35 -24.80
CA VAL A 39 26.39 9.47 -25.67
C VAL A 39 27.15 8.14 -25.80
N ARG A 40 27.15 7.31 -24.75
CA ARG A 40 27.79 6.00 -24.75
C ARG A 40 26.99 4.93 -25.48
N VAL A 41 25.68 4.88 -25.28
CA VAL A 41 24.84 3.73 -25.69
C VAL A 41 24.21 3.94 -27.08
N TRP A 42 23.76 5.15 -27.40
CA TRP A 42 23.00 5.40 -28.62
C TRP A 42 23.77 5.25 -29.95
N PRO A 43 25.11 5.39 -30.03
CA PRO A 43 25.84 5.05 -31.25
C PRO A 43 25.65 3.59 -31.69
N ALA A 44 25.43 2.68 -30.73
CA ALA A 44 25.22 1.26 -31.00
C ALA A 44 23.73 0.88 -31.04
N ASP A 45 22.90 1.48 -30.18
CA ASP A 45 21.47 1.18 -30.09
C ASP A 45 20.64 2.44 -29.74
N PRO A 46 20.20 3.22 -30.75
CA PRO A 46 19.44 4.45 -30.52
C PRO A 46 17.97 4.14 -30.19
N PRO A 47 17.40 4.75 -29.13
CA PRO A 47 16.01 4.52 -28.74
C PRO A 47 15.04 5.16 -29.74
N ARG A 48 13.88 4.51 -29.92
CA ARG A 48 12.79 5.02 -30.77
C ARG A 48 12.18 6.33 -30.25
N GLU A 49 12.19 6.54 -28.93
CA GLU A 49 11.72 7.78 -28.28
C GLU A 49 12.83 8.37 -27.36
N PRO A 50 13.73 9.22 -27.90
CA PRO A 50 14.88 9.75 -27.17
C PRO A 50 14.52 10.50 -25.89
N LYS A 51 13.46 11.30 -25.92
CA LYS A 51 13.00 12.08 -24.76
C LYS A 51 12.47 11.18 -23.63
N GLY A 52 11.65 10.18 -23.97
CA GLY A 52 11.11 9.22 -23.01
C GLY A 52 12.21 8.36 -22.39
N TRP A 53 13.21 7.99 -23.19
CA TRP A 53 14.40 7.29 -22.71
C TRP A 53 15.20 8.15 -21.73
N LEU A 54 15.49 9.42 -22.08
CA LEU A 54 16.25 10.33 -21.20
C LEU A 54 15.52 10.61 -19.88
N VAL A 55 14.19 10.80 -19.90
CA VAL A 55 13.39 10.94 -18.66
C VAL A 55 13.51 9.69 -17.79
N THR A 56 13.49 8.51 -18.39
CA THR A 56 13.58 7.24 -17.67
C THR A 56 14.96 7.05 -17.04
N VAL A 57 16.04 7.33 -17.79
CA VAL A 57 17.41 7.19 -17.31
C VAL A 57 17.73 8.25 -16.25
N ALA A 58 17.36 9.52 -16.49
CA ALA A 58 17.55 10.60 -15.52
C ALA A 58 16.78 10.33 -14.23
N TRP A 59 15.54 9.82 -14.29
CA TRP A 59 14.79 9.46 -13.10
C TRP A 59 15.47 8.33 -12.30
N ARG A 60 16.05 7.34 -12.97
CA ARG A 60 16.82 6.28 -12.31
C ARG A 60 18.08 6.83 -11.64
N LYS A 61 18.85 7.68 -12.34
CA LYS A 61 20.05 8.35 -11.79
C LYS A 61 19.72 9.22 -10.58
N PHE A 62 18.63 10.00 -10.64
CA PHE A 62 18.12 10.78 -9.52
C PHE A 62 17.78 9.90 -8.31
N LEU A 63 17.05 8.79 -8.51
CA LEU A 63 16.72 7.85 -7.43
C LEU A 63 17.96 7.18 -6.84
N ASP A 64 18.96 6.84 -7.67
CA ASP A 64 20.19 6.21 -7.21
C ASP A 64 21.08 7.18 -6.42
N ALA A 65 21.17 8.45 -6.85
CA ALA A 65 21.82 9.51 -6.09
C ALA A 65 21.10 9.78 -4.76
N ALA A 66 19.77 9.83 -4.76
CA ALA A 66 18.97 9.98 -3.54
C ALA A 66 19.14 8.79 -2.58
N ARG A 67 19.25 7.56 -3.09
CA ARG A 67 19.57 6.35 -2.31
C ARG A 67 20.99 6.42 -1.73
N ALA A 68 21.97 6.87 -2.50
CA ALA A 68 23.36 7.00 -2.06
C ALA A 68 23.52 8.10 -1.00
N ASP A 69 22.81 9.22 -1.13
CA ASP A 69 22.78 10.28 -0.12
C ASP A 69 22.05 9.84 1.15
N THR A 70 20.94 9.11 1.01
CA THR A 70 20.25 8.47 2.14
C THR A 70 21.13 7.42 2.82
N ALA A 71 21.92 6.65 2.07
CA ALA A 71 22.88 5.67 2.59
C ALA A 71 24.11 6.32 3.26
N ARG A 72 24.51 7.51 2.81
CA ARG A 72 25.56 8.33 3.43
C ARG A 72 25.07 8.90 4.77
N ARG A 73 23.87 9.47 4.82
CA ARG A 73 23.23 9.94 6.06
C ARG A 73 22.95 8.79 7.04
N ARG A 74 22.58 7.60 6.53
CA ARG A 74 22.47 6.37 7.36
C ARG A 74 23.78 5.90 7.97
N ARG A 75 24.93 6.11 7.30
CA ARG A 75 26.25 5.70 7.82
C ARG A 75 26.73 6.55 8.99
N GLU A 76 26.19 7.76 9.14
CA GLU A 76 26.51 8.66 10.25
C GLU A 76 25.68 8.34 11.50
N ASP A 77 24.54 7.65 11.36
CA ASP A 77 23.56 7.50 12.45
C ASP A 77 23.46 6.11 13.11
N LEU A 78 23.94 5.00 12.51
CA LEU A 78 23.63 3.65 13.05
C LEU A 78 24.75 2.60 12.89
N VAL A 79 25.51 2.40 13.98
CA VAL A 79 26.01 1.09 14.40
C VAL A 79 24.83 0.30 14.98
N GLU A 80 24.52 -0.84 14.36
CA GLU A 80 23.66 -1.99 14.74
C GLU A 80 22.62 -2.36 13.66
N GLU A 81 22.57 -3.66 13.33
CA GLU A 81 22.28 -4.26 12.02
C GLU A 81 20.81 -4.25 11.52
N GLU A 82 20.65 -4.12 10.20
CA GLU A 82 19.41 -4.36 9.42
C GLU A 82 19.67 -5.48 8.39
N PRO A 83 18.91 -6.61 8.36
CA PRO A 83 19.03 -7.59 7.27
C PRO A 83 18.20 -7.18 6.04
N ALA A 84 18.64 -7.62 4.86
CA ALA A 84 18.11 -7.27 3.54
C ALA A 84 16.68 -7.79 3.26
N PRO A 85 15.93 -7.21 2.29
CA PRO A 85 14.60 -7.67 1.92
C PRO A 85 14.64 -9.07 1.28
N GLY A 86 13.89 -10.03 1.84
CA GLY A 86 13.70 -11.36 1.28
C GLY A 86 12.55 -11.44 0.25
N PRO A 87 12.44 -12.56 -0.49
CA PRO A 87 11.44 -12.78 -1.54
C PRO A 87 9.99 -12.82 -1.03
N VAL A 88 9.02 -12.68 -1.96
CA VAL A 88 7.57 -12.79 -1.68
C VAL A 88 7.26 -14.19 -1.13
N PRO A 89 6.59 -14.29 0.04
CA PRO A 89 6.31 -15.59 0.66
C PRO A 89 5.30 -16.43 -0.14
N ALA A 90 5.33 -17.76 -0.01
CA ALA A 90 4.32 -18.66 -0.59
C ALA A 90 2.91 -18.41 0.02
N ALA A 91 1.87 -19.03 -0.54
CA ALA A 91 0.49 -18.89 -0.04
C ALA A 91 0.37 -19.26 1.45
N ASP A 92 0.99 -20.37 1.88
CA ASP A 92 1.05 -20.78 3.30
C ASP A 92 1.83 -19.79 4.18
N ASP A 93 2.92 -19.24 3.64
CA ASP A 93 3.73 -18.25 4.35
C ASP A 93 3.00 -16.91 4.52
N THR A 94 2.06 -16.58 3.63
CA THR A 94 1.24 -15.37 3.71
C THR A 94 0.22 -15.46 4.84
N LEU A 95 -0.43 -16.62 5.02
CA LEU A 95 -1.32 -16.85 6.17
C LEU A 95 -0.57 -16.78 7.49
N GLN A 96 0.63 -17.38 7.56
CA GLN A 96 1.51 -17.25 8.74
C GLN A 96 1.89 -15.80 9.00
N LEU A 97 2.16 -15.02 7.96
CA LEU A 97 2.48 -13.60 8.09
C LEU A 97 1.28 -12.77 8.60
N TYR A 98 0.05 -13.08 8.19
CA TYR A 98 -1.16 -12.48 8.77
C TYR A 98 -1.23 -12.74 10.28
N PHE A 99 -1.03 -13.99 10.72
CA PHE A 99 -1.06 -14.33 12.14
C PHE A 99 0.05 -13.62 12.93
N LEU A 100 1.25 -13.50 12.37
CA LEU A 100 2.34 -12.75 13.00
C LEU A 100 1.99 -11.27 13.17
N CYS A 101 1.44 -10.66 12.12
CA CYS A 101 1.09 -9.23 12.14
C CYS A 101 -0.12 -8.93 13.04
N ALA A 102 -0.98 -9.92 13.25
CA ALA A 102 -2.12 -9.87 14.16
C ALA A 102 -1.81 -10.45 15.55
N HIS A 103 -0.54 -10.63 15.93
CA HIS A 103 -0.23 -11.30 17.19
C HIS A 103 -0.77 -10.52 18.42
N PRO A 104 -1.37 -11.18 19.43
CA PRO A 104 -2.01 -10.51 20.58
C PRO A 104 -1.09 -9.63 21.45
N SER A 105 0.23 -9.82 21.37
CA SER A 105 1.20 -8.97 22.06
C SER A 105 1.37 -7.59 21.42
N LEU A 106 0.84 -7.38 20.21
CA LEU A 106 0.83 -6.09 19.54
C LEU A 106 -0.36 -5.25 19.98
N THR A 107 -0.13 -3.96 20.15
CA THR A 107 -1.25 -3.01 20.26
C THR A 107 -2.02 -2.98 18.93
N PRO A 108 -3.34 -2.67 18.94
CA PRO A 108 -4.13 -2.61 17.71
C PRO A 108 -3.51 -1.73 16.62
N SER A 109 -3.01 -0.55 17.00
CA SER A 109 -2.34 0.37 16.07
C SER A 109 -1.03 -0.19 15.50
N SER A 110 -0.26 -0.94 16.30
CA SER A 110 0.96 -1.61 15.84
C SER A 110 0.66 -2.80 14.92
N ALA A 111 -0.36 -3.59 15.25
CA ALA A 111 -0.82 -4.72 14.43
C ALA A 111 -1.29 -4.25 13.05
N VAL A 112 -2.09 -3.18 13.00
CA VAL A 112 -2.53 -2.58 11.74
C VAL A 112 -1.35 -2.04 10.93
N ALA A 113 -0.47 -1.23 11.54
CA ALA A 113 0.69 -0.67 10.85
C ALA A 113 1.63 -1.76 10.31
N LEU A 114 1.85 -2.83 11.09
CA LEU A 114 2.67 -3.96 10.68
C LEU A 114 2.00 -4.77 9.56
N THR A 115 0.69 -5.00 9.63
CA THR A 115 -0.09 -5.69 8.57
C THR A 115 -0.03 -4.94 7.26
N LEU A 116 -0.29 -3.62 7.27
CA LEU A 116 -0.19 -2.76 6.09
C LEU A 116 1.22 -2.76 5.48
N ARG A 117 2.26 -2.83 6.32
CA ARG A 117 3.66 -2.83 5.88
C ARG A 117 4.09 -4.18 5.31
N ALA A 118 3.78 -5.27 6.00
CA ALA A 118 4.31 -6.60 5.71
C ALA A 118 3.44 -7.37 4.71
N VAL A 119 2.12 -7.22 4.80
CA VAL A 119 1.15 -7.93 3.92
C VAL A 119 0.55 -6.99 2.88
N GLY A 120 0.25 -5.74 3.27
CA GLY A 120 -0.26 -4.71 2.35
C GLY A 120 0.81 -4.16 1.39
N GLY A 121 2.09 -4.32 1.71
CA GLY A 121 3.19 -3.79 0.90
C GLY A 121 3.29 -2.25 0.89
N LEU A 122 2.53 -1.55 1.74
CA LEU A 122 2.58 -0.09 1.82
C LEU A 122 3.94 0.38 2.37
N THR A 123 4.41 1.52 1.90
CA THR A 123 5.58 2.19 2.45
C THR A 123 5.27 2.84 3.80
N THR A 124 6.27 2.99 4.67
CA THR A 124 6.13 3.70 5.95
C THR A 124 5.54 5.10 5.75
N ARG A 125 5.97 5.82 4.70
CA ARG A 125 5.42 7.10 4.30
C ARG A 125 3.92 7.06 3.97
N GLN A 126 3.47 6.07 3.19
CA GLN A 126 2.05 5.90 2.85
C GLN A 126 1.21 5.63 4.10
N ILE A 127 1.70 4.76 4.99
CA ILE A 127 1.03 4.45 6.26
C ILE A 127 1.01 5.71 7.16
N ALA A 128 2.12 6.42 7.28
CA ALA A 128 2.22 7.65 8.06
C ALA A 128 1.24 8.72 7.58
N ARG A 129 1.11 8.91 6.26
CA ARG A 129 0.14 9.82 5.65
C ARG A 129 -1.30 9.41 5.96
N ALA A 130 -1.63 8.13 5.83
CA ALA A 130 -2.98 7.65 6.14
C ALA A 130 -3.34 7.83 7.62
N TYR A 131 -2.34 7.77 8.51
CA TYR A 131 -2.50 8.00 9.95
C TYR A 131 -2.28 9.45 10.39
N LEU A 132 -1.99 10.37 9.46
CA LEU A 132 -1.67 11.77 9.74
C LEU A 132 -0.59 11.96 10.83
N VAL A 133 0.45 11.12 10.81
CA VAL A 133 1.60 11.21 11.72
C VAL A 133 2.90 11.44 10.95
N PRO A 134 3.95 11.98 11.59
CA PRO A 134 5.27 12.05 10.99
C PRO A 134 5.78 10.66 10.57
N GLU A 135 6.48 10.58 9.43
CA GLU A 135 7.03 9.32 8.91
C GLU A 135 7.96 8.63 9.92
N ALA A 136 8.77 9.39 10.65
CA ALA A 136 9.64 8.89 11.71
C ALA A 136 8.85 8.22 12.86
N THR A 137 7.72 8.79 13.26
CA THR A 137 6.84 8.23 14.29
C THR A 137 6.27 6.88 13.85
N MET A 138 5.83 6.78 12.59
CA MET A 138 5.34 5.53 12.03
C MET A 138 6.46 4.49 11.87
N ALA A 139 7.66 4.92 11.46
CA ALA A 139 8.83 4.05 11.37
C ALA A 139 9.18 3.41 12.72
N GLN A 140 9.20 4.20 13.79
CA GLN A 140 9.42 3.71 15.15
C GLN A 140 8.33 2.73 15.59
N ARG A 141 7.06 3.02 15.30
CA ARG A 141 5.93 2.13 15.62
C ARG A 141 6.09 0.77 14.95
N ILE A 142 6.37 0.75 13.64
CA ILE A 142 6.59 -0.48 12.87
C ILE A 142 7.82 -1.24 13.39
N SER A 143 8.92 -0.54 13.67
CA SER A 143 10.15 -1.16 14.19
C SER A 143 9.92 -1.83 15.56
N ARG A 144 9.23 -1.15 16.49
CA ARG A 144 8.85 -1.73 17.78
C ARG A 144 7.93 -2.93 17.59
N ALA A 145 6.93 -2.85 16.71
CA ALA A 145 6.04 -3.96 16.41
C ALA A 145 6.80 -5.19 15.91
N LYS A 146 7.73 -5.03 14.96
CA LYS A 146 8.61 -6.11 14.48
C LYS A 146 9.41 -6.75 15.62
N ARG A 147 10.00 -5.93 16.50
CA ARG A 147 10.76 -6.41 17.66
C ARG A 147 9.87 -7.19 18.65
N THR A 148 8.64 -6.75 18.85
CA THR A 148 7.68 -7.44 19.73
C THR A 148 7.36 -8.86 19.24
N VAL A 149 7.35 -9.10 17.93
CA VAL A 149 7.01 -10.41 17.35
C VAL A 149 8.21 -11.22 16.85
N SER A 150 9.44 -10.70 16.97
CA SER A 150 10.63 -11.37 16.42
C SER A 150 10.97 -12.71 17.07
N GLY A 151 10.47 -12.95 18.29
CA GLY A 151 10.63 -14.21 19.01
C GLY A 151 9.45 -15.19 18.87
N VAL A 152 8.39 -14.81 18.15
CA VAL A 152 7.19 -15.64 17.97
C VAL A 152 7.53 -16.78 17.01
N ARG A 153 7.25 -18.02 17.45
CA ARG A 153 7.43 -19.22 16.63
C ARG A 153 6.12 -19.55 15.91
N PHE A 154 6.21 -20.05 14.69
CA PHE A 154 5.07 -20.49 13.87
C PHE A 154 4.63 -21.92 14.21
N ASP A 155 4.73 -22.33 15.48
CA ASP A 155 4.51 -23.71 15.91
C ASP A 155 3.03 -24.05 16.17
N ARG A 156 2.14 -23.06 16.09
CA ARG A 156 0.69 -23.23 16.18
C ARG A 156 -0.02 -22.33 15.16
N PRO A 157 -1.15 -22.80 14.57
CA PRO A 157 -1.99 -21.94 13.76
C PRO A 157 -2.49 -20.78 14.62
N GLY A 158 -2.35 -19.55 14.10
CA GLY A 158 -2.86 -18.37 14.76
C GLY A 158 -4.39 -18.32 14.75
N ASP A 159 -4.94 -17.36 15.47
CA ASP A 159 -6.39 -17.17 15.54
C ASP A 159 -6.87 -16.26 14.40
N VAL A 160 -7.75 -16.80 13.55
CA VAL A 160 -8.38 -16.09 12.44
C VAL A 160 -9.18 -14.89 12.94
N ALA A 161 -9.83 -14.98 14.11
CA ALA A 161 -10.62 -13.87 14.64
C ALA A 161 -9.75 -12.63 14.92
N THR A 162 -8.50 -12.83 15.34
CA THR A 162 -7.55 -11.72 15.57
C THR A 162 -7.15 -11.05 14.24
N VAL A 163 -6.93 -11.83 13.18
CA VAL A 163 -6.68 -11.28 11.83
C VAL A 163 -7.88 -10.48 11.32
N LEU A 164 -9.09 -11.02 11.49
CA LEU A 164 -10.33 -10.35 11.08
C LEU A 164 -10.52 -9.02 11.80
N ARG A 165 -10.23 -8.94 13.11
CA ARG A 165 -10.28 -7.68 13.86
C ARG A 165 -9.28 -6.66 13.31
N VAL A 166 -8.05 -7.06 12.99
CA VAL A 166 -7.05 -6.15 12.41
C VAL A 166 -7.48 -5.66 11.03
N LEU A 167 -7.97 -6.53 10.16
CA LEU A 167 -8.47 -6.14 8.84
C LEU A 167 -9.69 -5.20 8.93
N TYR A 168 -10.59 -5.45 9.87
CA TYR A 168 -11.71 -4.55 10.16
C TYR A 168 -11.23 -3.16 10.63
N LEU A 169 -10.18 -3.09 11.46
CA LEU A 169 -9.59 -1.82 11.86
C LEU A 169 -8.98 -1.09 10.65
N VAL A 170 -8.20 -1.77 9.81
CA VAL A 170 -7.64 -1.18 8.57
C VAL A 170 -8.76 -0.56 7.73
N PHE A 171 -9.88 -1.27 7.56
CA PHE A 171 -11.01 -0.80 6.77
C PHE A 171 -11.64 0.47 7.33
N ASN A 172 -11.79 0.57 8.65
CA ASN A 172 -12.40 1.73 9.30
C ASN A 172 -11.50 2.97 9.32
N GLU A 173 -10.18 2.79 9.22
CA GLU A 173 -9.20 3.88 9.16
C GLU A 173 -9.13 4.51 7.74
N GLY A 174 -9.72 3.88 6.71
CA GLY A 174 -9.52 4.20 5.29
C GLY A 174 -10.30 5.36 4.68
N TYR A 175 -10.89 6.25 5.48
CA TYR A 175 -11.78 7.31 4.97
C TYR A 175 -11.13 8.71 4.86
N SER A 176 -9.83 8.86 5.16
CA SER A 176 -9.22 10.19 5.38
C SER A 176 -7.89 10.50 4.65
N GLY A 177 -7.51 9.81 3.58
CA GLY A 177 -6.24 10.12 2.88
C GLY A 177 -6.10 9.70 1.41
N ASP A 178 -4.98 10.08 0.78
CA ASP A 178 -4.58 9.77 -0.61
C ASP A 178 -4.51 8.26 -0.93
N VAL A 179 -4.34 7.43 0.10
CA VAL A 179 -4.30 5.97 0.00
C VAL A 179 -5.64 5.42 0.46
N ASP A 180 -6.33 4.69 -0.42
CA ASP A 180 -7.59 4.05 -0.07
C ASP A 180 -7.35 2.78 0.77
N LEU A 181 -7.19 2.95 2.10
CA LEU A 181 -7.00 1.81 3.00
C LEU A 181 -8.23 0.88 3.04
N ALA A 182 -9.43 1.39 2.72
CA ALA A 182 -10.61 0.54 2.67
C ALA A 182 -10.55 -0.42 1.47
N ALA A 183 -10.12 0.06 0.30
CA ALA A 183 -9.85 -0.79 -0.85
C ALA A 183 -8.72 -1.79 -0.56
N GLU A 184 -7.68 -1.37 0.15
CA GLU A 184 -6.59 -2.25 0.55
C GLU A 184 -7.05 -3.33 1.55
N ALA A 185 -7.88 -2.98 2.53
CA ALA A 185 -8.47 -3.95 3.45
C ALA A 185 -9.35 -4.98 2.73
N ILE A 186 -10.12 -4.56 1.73
CA ILE A 186 -10.89 -5.48 0.87
C ILE A 186 -9.94 -6.42 0.12
N ARG A 187 -8.87 -5.88 -0.48
CA ARG A 187 -7.86 -6.68 -1.20
C ARG A 187 -7.23 -7.75 -0.29
N LEU A 188 -6.82 -7.37 0.91
CA LEU A 188 -6.25 -8.27 1.91
C LEU A 188 -7.26 -9.32 2.39
N THR A 189 -8.50 -8.92 2.66
CA THR A 189 -9.57 -9.84 3.10
C THR A 189 -9.92 -10.86 2.02
N ARG A 190 -9.88 -10.48 0.73
CA ARG A 190 -10.03 -11.44 -0.39
C ARG A 190 -8.90 -12.46 -0.43
N GLN A 191 -7.66 -12.02 -0.18
CA GLN A 191 -6.51 -12.94 -0.11
C GLN A 191 -6.66 -13.92 1.05
N LEU A 192 -7.12 -13.45 2.21
CA LEU A 192 -7.41 -14.31 3.36
C LEU A 192 -8.53 -15.32 3.04
N ALA A 193 -9.62 -14.87 2.40
CA ALA A 193 -10.75 -15.74 2.00
C ALA A 193 -10.33 -16.85 1.01
N ALA A 194 -9.31 -16.60 0.19
CA ALA A 194 -8.77 -17.60 -0.73
C ALA A 194 -7.90 -18.67 -0.02
N GLN A 195 -7.43 -18.39 1.20
CA GLN A 195 -6.53 -19.27 1.94
C GLN A 195 -7.22 -19.97 3.12
N VAL A 196 -8.32 -19.39 3.64
CA VAL A 196 -8.98 -19.87 4.86
C VAL A 196 -10.47 -20.12 4.59
N ASP A 197 -10.89 -21.38 4.71
CA ASP A 197 -12.31 -21.76 4.66
C ASP A 197 -12.99 -21.48 6.02
N HIS A 198 -13.29 -20.21 6.30
CA HIS A 198 -13.96 -19.80 7.53
C HIS A 198 -15.12 -18.84 7.24
N PRO A 199 -16.36 -19.12 7.69
CA PRO A 199 -17.56 -18.35 7.31
C PRO A 199 -17.46 -16.88 7.75
N GLU A 200 -16.77 -16.62 8.85
CA GLU A 200 -16.58 -15.25 9.35
C GLU A 200 -15.64 -14.40 8.48
N VAL A 201 -14.74 -15.02 7.71
CA VAL A 201 -13.92 -14.30 6.72
C VAL A 201 -14.81 -13.78 5.59
N ALA A 202 -15.76 -14.62 5.14
CA ALA A 202 -16.77 -14.23 4.16
C ALA A 202 -17.70 -13.14 4.72
N GLY A 203 -18.10 -13.24 5.99
CA GLY A 203 -18.87 -12.20 6.69
C GLY A 203 -18.17 -10.84 6.69
N LEU A 204 -16.89 -10.80 7.05
CA LEU A 204 -16.10 -9.56 7.02
C LEU A 204 -15.94 -9.00 5.61
N LEU A 205 -15.65 -9.85 4.61
CA LEU A 205 -15.54 -9.40 3.23
C LEU A 205 -16.87 -8.80 2.73
N ALA A 206 -18.00 -9.47 3.00
CA ALA A 206 -19.32 -8.97 2.64
C ALA A 206 -19.60 -7.60 3.30
N LEU A 207 -19.34 -7.47 4.60
CA LEU A 207 -19.47 -6.21 5.33
C LEU A 207 -18.68 -5.07 4.65
N MET A 208 -17.40 -5.33 4.34
CA MET A 208 -16.53 -4.34 3.70
C MET A 208 -17.03 -3.94 2.31
N LEU A 209 -17.45 -4.91 1.48
CA LEU A 209 -17.98 -4.65 0.13
C LEU A 209 -19.27 -3.81 0.20
N LEU A 210 -20.23 -4.20 1.05
CA LEU A 210 -21.50 -3.47 1.22
C LEU A 210 -21.30 -2.05 1.77
N HIS A 211 -20.29 -1.85 2.62
CA HIS A 211 -19.92 -0.54 3.11
C HIS A 211 -19.24 0.29 2.03
N HIS A 212 -18.26 -0.28 1.34
CA HIS A 212 -17.44 0.43 0.35
C HIS A 212 -18.20 0.75 -0.94
N ALA A 213 -19.19 -0.06 -1.32
CA ALA A 213 -20.03 0.18 -2.49
C ALA A 213 -20.75 1.54 -2.48
N ARG A 214 -20.97 2.10 -1.29
CA ARG A 214 -21.64 3.39 -1.08
C ARG A 214 -20.66 4.56 -1.01
N ARG A 215 -19.34 4.34 -1.05
CA ARG A 215 -18.30 5.35 -0.77
C ARG A 215 -18.51 6.63 -1.56
N ALA A 216 -18.78 6.53 -2.86
CA ALA A 216 -18.97 7.69 -3.73
C ALA A 216 -20.19 8.56 -3.35
N ALA A 217 -21.20 7.98 -2.69
CA ALA A 217 -22.40 8.68 -2.28
C ALA A 217 -22.33 9.25 -0.85
N ARG A 218 -21.27 8.97 -0.08
CA ARG A 218 -21.16 9.41 1.32
C ARG A 218 -20.80 10.87 1.50
N THR A 219 -20.20 11.48 0.49
CA THR A 219 -19.77 12.89 0.52
C THR A 219 -20.38 13.67 -0.64
N ALA A 220 -20.82 14.88 -0.32
CA ALA A 220 -21.21 15.88 -1.31
C ALA A 220 -19.95 16.54 -1.92
N PRO A 221 -20.08 17.26 -3.05
CA PRO A 221 -18.95 17.93 -3.71
C PRO A 221 -18.23 18.96 -2.83
N ASP A 222 -18.92 19.50 -1.82
CA ASP A 222 -18.37 20.42 -0.82
C ASP A 222 -17.66 19.69 0.36
N GLY A 223 -17.62 18.37 0.33
CA GLY A 223 -17.02 17.52 1.35
C GLY A 223 -17.94 17.19 2.54
N ALA A 224 -19.19 17.69 2.56
CA ALA A 224 -20.14 17.39 3.62
C ALA A 224 -20.58 15.91 3.60
N LEU A 225 -20.83 15.34 4.78
CA LEU A 225 -21.35 13.97 4.91
C LEU A 225 -22.83 13.93 4.53
N VAL A 226 -23.21 12.94 3.71
CA VAL A 226 -24.59 12.73 3.25
C VAL A 226 -25.25 11.60 4.06
N PRO A 227 -26.36 11.86 4.79
CA PRO A 227 -27.11 10.83 5.50
C PRO A 227 -27.58 9.71 4.59
N LEU A 228 -27.63 8.47 5.08
CA LEU A 228 -27.95 7.30 4.25
C LEU A 228 -29.27 7.42 3.46
N ALA A 229 -30.29 8.03 4.06
CA ALA A 229 -31.59 8.23 3.42
C ALA A 229 -31.55 9.21 2.23
N GLU A 230 -30.53 10.08 2.18
CA GLU A 230 -30.36 11.13 1.19
C GLU A 230 -29.28 10.79 0.15
N GLN A 231 -28.58 9.65 0.32
CA GLN A 231 -27.56 9.21 -0.63
C GLN A 231 -28.17 8.83 -1.98
N ASP A 232 -27.60 9.38 -3.05
CA ASP A 232 -27.96 9.00 -4.41
C ASP A 232 -27.58 7.53 -4.68
N ARG A 233 -28.60 6.67 -4.74
CA ARG A 233 -28.45 5.23 -5.02
C ARG A 233 -27.93 4.93 -6.42
N GLY A 234 -28.07 5.86 -7.37
CA GLY A 234 -27.47 5.74 -8.69
C GLY A 234 -25.94 5.76 -8.67
N ARG A 235 -25.34 6.29 -7.59
CA ARG A 235 -23.88 6.33 -7.39
C ARG A 235 -23.34 5.13 -6.61
N TRP A 236 -24.20 4.18 -6.24
CA TRP A 236 -23.77 2.97 -5.53
C TRP A 236 -23.18 1.96 -6.51
N ASP A 237 -22.10 1.29 -6.11
CA ASP A 237 -21.54 0.19 -6.88
C ASP A 237 -22.40 -1.07 -6.75
N THR A 238 -23.33 -1.23 -7.69
CA THR A 238 -24.26 -2.37 -7.72
C THR A 238 -23.57 -3.71 -7.92
N ARG A 239 -22.38 -3.76 -8.52
CA ARG A 239 -21.62 -5.00 -8.69
C ARG A 239 -21.04 -5.44 -7.34
N MET A 240 -20.46 -4.51 -6.61
CA MET A 240 -19.91 -4.76 -5.28
C MET A 240 -21.02 -5.14 -4.28
N ILE A 241 -22.21 -4.53 -4.40
CA ILE A 241 -23.38 -4.92 -3.61
C ILE A 241 -23.81 -6.36 -3.93
N ALA A 242 -23.99 -6.69 -5.21
CA ALA A 242 -24.41 -8.02 -5.63
C ALA A 242 -23.43 -9.10 -5.16
N GLU A 243 -22.13 -8.82 -5.28
CA GLU A 243 -21.08 -9.69 -4.77
C GLU A 243 -21.13 -9.85 -3.24
N GLY A 244 -21.23 -8.74 -2.50
CA GLY A 244 -21.31 -8.77 -1.03
C GLY A 244 -22.51 -9.57 -0.53
N VAL A 245 -23.68 -9.39 -1.17
CA VAL A 245 -24.89 -10.16 -0.85
C VAL A 245 -24.70 -11.65 -1.14
N ALA A 246 -24.13 -12.02 -2.30
CA ALA A 246 -23.91 -13.42 -2.65
C ALA A 246 -22.95 -14.12 -1.66
N ILE A 247 -21.86 -13.44 -1.29
CA ILE A 247 -20.89 -13.95 -0.30
C ILE A 247 -21.58 -14.13 1.06
N LEU A 248 -22.37 -13.15 1.52
CA LEU A 248 -23.06 -13.22 2.80
C LEU A 248 -24.10 -14.35 2.84
N GLN A 249 -24.90 -14.49 1.78
CA GLN A 249 -25.89 -15.57 1.68
C GLN A 249 -25.23 -16.95 1.74
N ALA A 250 -24.12 -17.14 1.04
CA ALA A 250 -23.35 -18.38 1.09
C ALA A 250 -22.76 -18.66 2.49
N ALA A 251 -22.32 -17.61 3.21
CA ALA A 251 -21.82 -17.74 4.58
C ALA A 251 -22.94 -18.11 5.57
N LEU A 252 -24.07 -17.41 5.51
CA LEU A 252 -25.23 -17.64 6.38
C LEU A 252 -25.84 -19.04 6.17
N ALA A 253 -25.81 -19.56 4.94
CA ALA A 253 -26.26 -20.91 4.64
C ALA A 253 -25.47 -22.03 5.37
N ARG A 254 -24.30 -21.71 5.93
CA ARG A 254 -23.48 -22.67 6.71
C ARG A 254 -23.90 -22.79 8.17
N ASP A 255 -24.92 -22.05 8.61
CA ASP A 255 -25.51 -22.10 9.96
C ASP A 255 -24.48 -21.92 11.10
N ARG A 256 -23.54 -21.00 10.88
CA ARG A 256 -22.47 -20.63 11.81
C ARG A 256 -22.33 -19.11 11.88
N LEU A 257 -23.38 -18.47 12.39
CA LEU A 257 -23.46 -17.00 12.49
C LEU A 257 -22.37 -16.45 13.41
N GLY A 258 -21.66 -15.42 12.95
CA GLY A 258 -20.71 -14.64 13.76
C GLY A 258 -20.94 -13.13 13.66
N GLU A 259 -20.10 -12.36 14.36
CA GLU A 259 -20.17 -10.89 14.52
C GLU A 259 -20.26 -10.15 13.17
N PHE A 260 -19.32 -10.39 12.25
CA PHE A 260 -19.26 -9.70 10.97
C PHE A 260 -20.34 -10.14 10.00
N GLN A 261 -20.78 -11.40 10.07
CA GLN A 261 -21.95 -11.87 9.31
C GLN A 261 -23.22 -11.14 9.77
N ALA A 262 -23.41 -10.99 11.09
CA ALA A 262 -24.53 -10.27 11.65
C ALA A 262 -24.47 -8.77 11.29
N GLN A 263 -23.30 -8.14 11.37
CA GLN A 263 -23.11 -6.75 10.96
C GLN A 263 -23.35 -6.53 9.46
N ALA A 264 -22.95 -7.48 8.60
CA ALA A 264 -23.16 -7.38 7.16
C ALA A 264 -24.64 -7.53 6.76
N ALA A 265 -25.45 -8.17 7.59
CA ALA A 265 -26.86 -8.47 7.33
C ALA A 265 -27.82 -7.31 7.66
N VAL A 266 -27.32 -6.22 8.27
CA VAL A 266 -28.10 -5.07 8.74
C VAL A 266 -27.65 -3.80 8.03
#